data_AF-A0A399IDR0-F1
#
_entry.id   AF-A0A399IDR0-F1
#
_cell.length_a   1.000
_cell.length_b   1.000
_cell.length_c   1.000
_cell.angle_alpha   90.00
_cell.angle_beta   90.00
_cell.angle_gamma   90.00
#
_symmetry.space_group_name_H-M   'P 1'
#
loop_
_entity.id
_entity.type
_entity.pdbx_description
1 polymer ?
#
loop_
_entity_poly.entity_id
_entity_poly.type
_entity_poly.pdbx_seq_one_letter_code
_entity_poly.pdbx_strand_id
1 'polypeptide(L)' 'MRATLNIPDELINEVQRLSGEKTKTQAIVSVMEDYVRRKKMEDLLALRGKISIEYDWEREEDAEIKAAEERERYGTK' A
#
# COMPACT_ATOMS: atom_id res chain seq x y z
N MET A 1 3.32 22.93 -3.89
CA MET A 1 3.37 23.96 -4.94
C MET A 1 1.94 24.33 -5.34
N ARG A 2 1.64 25.61 -5.61
CA ARG A 2 0.33 26.02 -6.15
C ARG A 2 0.49 26.19 -7.67
N ALA A 3 -0.39 25.56 -8.44
CA ALA A 3 -0.41 25.65 -9.90
C ALA A 3 -1.84 25.87 -10.39
N THR A 4 -2.00 26.53 -11.53
CA THR A 4 -3.28 26.69 -12.22
C THR A 4 -3.33 25.71 -13.37
N LEU A 5 -4.28 24.78 -13.35
CA LEU A 5 -4.46 23.74 -14.36
C LEU A 5 -5.87 23.83 -14.93
N ASN A 6 -6.01 23.63 -16.24
CA ASN A 6 -7.33 23.52 -16.86
C ASN A 6 -7.72 22.03 -16.94
N ILE A 7 -8.74 21.64 -16.17
CA ILE A 7 -9.21 20.25 -16.04
C ILE A 7 -10.71 20.26 -16.30
N PRO A 8 -11.27 19.28 -17.05
CA PRO A 8 -12.71 19.16 -17.21
C PRO A 8 -13.43 19.04 -15.86
N ASP A 9 -14.48 19.84 -15.65
CA ASP A 9 -15.24 19.83 -14.39
C ASP A 9 -15.92 18.48 -14.13
N GLU A 10 -16.40 17.81 -15.18
CA GLU A 10 -17.01 16.48 -15.04
C GLU A 10 -16.05 15.46 -14.43
N LEU A 11 -14.80 15.47 -14.90
CA LEU A 11 -13.74 14.58 -14.41
C LEU A 11 -13.43 14.87 -12.93
N ILE A 12 -13.34 16.14 -12.55
CA ILE A 12 -13.03 16.50 -11.16
C ILE A 12 -14.17 16.15 -10.20
N ASN A 13 -15.41 16.32 -10.66
CA ASN A 13 -16.60 15.95 -9.89
C ASN A 13 -16.70 14.44 -9.72
N GLU A 14 -16.38 13.67 -10.76
CA GLU A 14 -16.34 12.21 -10.68
C GLU A 14 -15.24 11.72 -9.73
N VAL A 15 -14.03 12.25 -9.88
CA VAL A 15 -12.90 11.92 -9.01
C VAL A 15 -13.24 12.24 -7.55
N GLN A 16 -13.82 13.41 -7.29
CA GLN A 16 -14.23 13.81 -5.95
C GLN A 16 -15.32 12.89 -5.36
N ARG A 17 -16.30 12.49 -6.18
CA ARG A 17 -17.35 11.54 -5.78
C ARG A 17 -16.79 10.15 -5.46
N LEU A 18 -15.85 9.66 -6.27
CA LEU A 18 -15.24 8.34 -6.10
C LEU A 18 -14.24 8.32 -4.95
N SER A 19 -13.48 9.40 -4.74
CA SER A 19 -12.50 9.49 -3.66
C SER A 19 -13.13 9.83 -2.30
N GLY A 20 -14.36 10.36 -2.29
CA GLY A 20 -15.04 10.80 -1.05
C GLY A 20 -14.46 12.07 -0.44
N GLU A 21 -13.61 12.80 -1.19
CA GLU A 21 -12.86 13.94 -0.67
C GLU A 21 -13.70 15.22 -0.66
N LYS A 22 -13.47 16.07 0.35
CA LYS A 22 -14.26 17.31 0.52
C LYS A 22 -13.84 18.41 -0.45
N THR A 23 -12.61 18.38 -0.94
CA THR A 23 -12.05 19.42 -1.80
C THR A 23 -11.51 18.84 -3.11
N LYS A 24 -11.64 19.61 -4.20
CA LYS A 24 -11.07 19.26 -5.52
C LYS A 24 -9.57 18.98 -5.42
N THR A 25 -8.84 19.77 -4.62
CA THR A 25 -7.39 19.60 -4.43
C THR A 25 -7.06 18.27 -3.75
N GLN A 26 -7.75 17.91 -2.66
CA GLN A 26 -7.50 16.63 -1.98
C GLN A 26 -7.83 15.44 -2.87
N ALA A 27 -8.92 15.52 -3.64
CA ALA A 27 -9.29 14.49 -4.60
C ALA A 27 -8.17 14.24 -5.64
N ILE A 28 -7.59 15.31 -6.18
CA ILE A 28 -6.46 15.22 -7.12
C ILE A 28 -5.24 14.60 -6.45
N VAL A 29 -4.86 15.09 -5.25
CA VAL A 29 -3.67 14.59 -4.54
C VAL A 29 -3.81 13.09 -4.27
N SER A 30 -4.95 12.66 -3.73
CA SER A 30 -5.23 11.25 -3.42
C SER A 30 -5.10 10.35 -4.65
N VAL A 31 -5.69 10.76 -5.79
CA VAL A 31 -5.58 9.98 -7.04
C VAL A 31 -4.16 9.95 -7.58
N MET A 32 -3.41 11.05 -7.48
CA MET A 32 -2.01 11.08 -7.93
C MET A 32 -1.12 10.18 -7.06
N GLU A 33 -1.33 10.17 -5.74
CA GLU A 33 -0.63 9.28 -4.82
C GLU A 33 -0.94 7.82 -5.11
N ASP A 34 -2.22 7.49 -5.33
CA ASP A 34 -2.63 6.13 -5.68
C ASP A 34 -2.04 5.69 -7.03
N TYR A 35 -2.02 6.56 -8.04
CA TYR A 35 -1.39 6.28 -9.32
C TYR A 35 0.10 5.92 -9.17
N VAL A 36 0.85 6.74 -8.42
CA VAL A 36 2.28 6.49 -8.17
C VAL A 36 2.47 5.18 -7.39
N ARG A 37 1.61 4.91 -6.40
CA ARG A 37 1.64 3.67 -5.62
C ARG A 37 1.42 2.45 -6.51
N ARG A 38 0.40 2.49 -7.39
CA ARG A 38 0.10 1.41 -8.34
C ARG A 38 1.27 1.13 -9.28
N LYS A 39 1.88 2.19 -9.84
CA LYS A 39 3.04 2.05 -10.72
C LYS A 39 4.24 1.41 -10.03
N LYS A 40 4.56 1.82 -8.79
CA LYS A 40 5.59 1.16 -7.99
C LYS A 40 5.27 -0.31 -7.74
N MET A 41 4.01 -0.65 -7.51
CA MET A 41 3.56 -2.03 -7.32
C MET A 41 3.72 -2.86 -8.61
N GLU A 42 3.35 -2.30 -9.76
CA GLU A 42 3.57 -2.91 -11.08
C GLU A 42 5.06 -3.16 -11.32
N ASP A 43 5.93 -2.21 -11.00
CA ASP A 43 7.38 -2.37 -11.12
C ASP A 43 7.91 -3.51 -10.24
N LEU A 44 7.44 -3.61 -8.99
CA LEU A 44 7.78 -4.71 -8.09
C LEU A 44 7.30 -6.05 -8.63
N LEU A 45 6.07 -6.12 -9.14
CA LEU A 45 5.52 -7.33 -9.75
C LEU A 45 6.29 -7.71 -11.02
N ALA A 46 6.79 -6.75 -11.79
CA ALA A 46 7.60 -7.00 -12.98
C ALA A 46 8.99 -7.58 -12.67
N LEU A 47 9.43 -7.51 -11.41
CA LEU A 47 10.64 -8.17 -10.91
C LEU A 47 10.39 -9.62 -10.45
N ARG A 48 9.12 -10.05 -10.37
CA ARG A 48 8.76 -11.43 -10.01
C ARG A 48 9.42 -12.42 -10.97
N GLY A 49 10.18 -13.37 -10.42
CA GLY A 49 10.92 -14.37 -11.18
C GLY A 49 12.23 -13.90 -11.80
N LYS A 50 12.58 -12.61 -11.69
CA LYS A 50 13.89 -12.07 -12.09
C LYS A 50 14.87 -11.98 -10.92
N ILE A 51 14.35 -11.86 -9.70
CA ILE A 51 15.12 -11.76 -8.48
C ILE A 51 14.99 -13.08 -7.72
N SER A 52 16.14 -13.66 -7.36
CA SER A 52 16.20 -14.74 -6.37
C SER A 52 16.24 -14.12 -4.98
N ILE A 53 15.27 -14.48 -4.13
CA ILE A 53 15.22 -14.05 -2.74
C ILE A 53 15.62 -15.27 -1.89
N GLU A 54 16.84 -15.24 -1.34
CA GLU A 54 17.31 -16.24 -0.38
C GLU A 54 16.73 -15.90 0.99
N TYR A 55 15.51 -16.38 1.25
CA TYR A 55 14.81 -16.21 2.52
C TYR A 55 14.33 -17.56 3.03
N ASP A 56 14.82 -17.94 4.22
CA ASP A 56 14.45 -19.16 4.92
C ASP A 56 13.22 -18.89 5.79
N TRP A 57 12.05 -19.02 5.18
CA TRP A 57 10.77 -18.77 5.83
C TRP A 57 10.42 -19.83 6.89
N GLU A 58 10.88 -21.07 6.71
CA GLU A 58 10.65 -22.17 7.66
C GLU A 58 11.31 -21.88 9.01
N ARG A 59 12.55 -21.37 9.00
CA ARG A 59 13.25 -21.01 10.23
C ARG A 59 12.57 -19.87 11.00
N GLU A 60 12.03 -18.88 10.30
CA GLU A 60 11.33 -17.76 10.93
C GLU A 60 9.95 -18.18 11.47
N GLU A 61 9.23 -19.07 10.75
CA GLU A 61 7.99 -19.68 11.26
C GLU A 61 8.23 -20.48 12.54
N ASP A 62 9.27 -21.32 12.57
CA ASP A 62 9.66 -22.06 13.78
C ASP A 62 9.95 -21.15 14.97
N ALA A 63 10.56 -19.98 14.72
CA ALA A 63 10.86 -19.00 15.75
C ALA A 63 9.59 -18.33 16.29
N GLU A 64 8.64 -18.00 15.40
CA GLU A 64 7.34 -17.43 15.78
C GLU A 64 6.51 -18.42 16.62
N ILE A 65 6.45 -19.69 16.21
CA ILE A 65 5.72 -20.74 16.93
C ILE A 65 6.31 -20.91 18.35
N LYS A 66 7.65 -21.02 18.47
CA LYS A 66 8.31 -21.12 19.78
C LYS A 66 8.00 -19.91 20.67
N ALA A 67 8.05 -18.70 20.10
CA ALA A 67 7.73 -17.48 20.83
C ALA A 67 6.24 -17.39 21.23
N ALA A 68 5.33 -17.98 20.46
CA ALA A 68 3.91 -18.08 20.82
C ALA A 68 3.70 -19.08 21.98
N GLU A 69 4.31 -20.26 21.90
CA GLU A 69 4.25 -21.26 22.98
C GLU A 69 4.83 -20.72 24.30
N GLU A 70 5.93 -19.98 24.25
CA GLU A 70 6.51 -19.35 25.44
C GLU A 70 5.52 -18.37 26.07
N ARG A 71 4.87 -17.52 25.27
CA ARG A 71 3.86 -16.58 25.76
C ARG A 71 2.69 -17.28 26.45
N GLU A 72 2.18 -18.37 25.88
CA GLU A 72 1.10 -19.16 26.48
C GLU A 72 1.54 -19.83 27.79
N ARG A 73 2.77 -20.34 27.85
CA ARG A 73 3.34 -20.92 29.08
C ARG A 73 3.42 -19.91 30.23
N TYR A 74 3.72 -18.63 29.97
CA TYR A 74 3.76 -17.59 30.99
C TYR A 74 2.40 -16.96 31.33
N GLY A 75 1.43 -16.98 30.40
CA GLY A 75 0.08 -16.45 30.63
C GLY A 75 -0.86 -17.36 31.42
N THR A 76 -0.48 -18.62 31.64
CA THR A 76 -1.28 -19.63 32.36
C THR A 76 -0.87 -19.78 33.83
N LYS A 77 -0.07 -18.84 34.38
CA LYS A 77 0.43 -18.88 35.75
C LYS A 77 -0.06 -17.71 36.59
#